data_AF-A0A1A7Y178-F1
#
_entry.id   AF-A0A1A7Y178-F1
#
_cell.length_a   1.000
_cell.length_b   1.000
_cell.length_c   1.000
_cell.angle_alpha   90.00
_cell.angle_beta   90.00
_cell.angle_gamma   90.00
#
_symmetry.space_group_name_H-M   'P 1'
#
loop_
_entity.id
_entity.type
_entity.pdbx_description
1 polymer ?
#
loop_
_entity_poly.entity_id
_entity_poly.type
_entity_poly.pdbx_seq_one_letter_code
_entity_poly.pdbx_strand_id
1 'polypeptide(L)'
;TTSQFKYDMISMIPTDLLFFKYGFNNPEFRFNRLCKIQRLFEFFERTETRTSFPNMFRISNLVLYILTIIHWNACLFFAISKSIGFGTDTWVYPNVSHPEYGRLARKYIYSLYWSTLTLTTIGETPAPVRDVEFLFVIGDFL
;
A
#
# COMPACT_ATOMS: atom_id res chain seq x y z
N THR A 1 4.54 21.53 -19.81
CA THR A 1 3.06 21.47 -19.89
C THR A 1 2.51 20.18 -20.51
N THR A 2 3.27 19.44 -21.34
CA THR A 2 2.75 18.24 -22.05
C THR A 2 2.67 16.95 -21.22
N SER A 3 3.57 16.74 -20.24
CA SER A 3 3.59 15.50 -19.45
C SER A 3 2.52 15.44 -18.35
N GLN A 4 2.26 16.55 -17.66
CA GLN A 4 1.20 16.62 -16.64
C GLN A 4 -0.19 16.34 -17.25
N PHE A 5 -0.44 16.83 -18.46
CA PHE A 5 -1.68 16.56 -19.19
C PHE A 5 -1.90 15.05 -19.45
N LYS A 6 -0.83 14.31 -19.76
CA LYS A 6 -0.92 12.85 -19.98
C LYS A 6 -1.32 12.11 -18.69
N TYR A 7 -0.70 12.45 -17.55
CA TYR A 7 -1.04 11.83 -16.26
C TYR A 7 -2.45 12.18 -15.79
N ASP A 8 -2.87 13.44 -16.02
CA ASP A 8 -4.23 13.88 -15.71
C ASP A 8 -5.27 13.15 -16.58
N MET A 9 -4.99 12.95 -17.86
CA MET A 9 -5.86 12.21 -18.79
C MET A 9 -6.01 10.74 -18.38
N ILE A 10 -4.89 10.07 -18.04
CA ILE A 10 -4.90 8.68 -17.56
C ILE A 10 -5.75 8.58 -16.29
N SER A 11 -5.55 9.48 -15.33
CA SER A 11 -6.28 9.47 -14.06
C SER A 11 -7.79 9.76 -14.16
N MET A 12 -8.25 10.34 -15.29
CA MET A 12 -9.65 10.62 -15.57
C MET A 12 -10.35 9.50 -16.33
N ILE A 13 -9.61 8.48 -16.81
CA ILE A 13 -10.22 7.31 -17.44
C ILE A 13 -11.13 6.63 -16.39
N PRO A 14 -12.44 6.48 -16.67
CA PRO A 14 -13.38 5.86 -15.76
C PRO A 14 -13.18 4.34 -15.78
N THR A 15 -12.08 3.87 -15.18
CA THR A 15 -11.85 2.44 -14.92
C THR A 15 -12.92 1.85 -14.00
N ASP A 16 -13.72 2.69 -13.34
CA ASP A 16 -14.93 2.27 -12.63
C ASP A 16 -15.97 1.58 -13.57
N LEU A 17 -15.94 1.81 -14.89
CA LEU A 17 -16.81 1.10 -15.84
C LEU A 17 -16.44 -0.40 -15.99
N LEU A 18 -15.20 -0.78 -15.65
CA LEU A 18 -14.77 -2.19 -15.68
C LEU A 18 -15.42 -3.03 -14.57
N PHE A 19 -15.95 -2.39 -13.51
CA PHE A 19 -16.71 -3.07 -12.45
C PHE A 19 -17.98 -3.76 -12.97
N PHE A 20 -18.60 -3.23 -14.04
CA PHE A 20 -19.76 -3.86 -14.66
C PHE A 20 -19.45 -5.22 -15.30
N LYS A 21 -18.20 -5.45 -15.74
CA LYS A 21 -17.79 -6.67 -16.43
C LYS A 21 -17.09 -7.68 -15.52
N TYR A 22 -16.31 -7.22 -14.53
CA TYR A 22 -15.49 -8.07 -13.65
C TYR A 22 -16.03 -8.19 -12.22
N GLY A 23 -17.16 -7.57 -11.91
CA GLY A 23 -17.81 -7.60 -10.59
C GLY A 23 -17.25 -6.59 -9.58
N PHE A 24 -18.07 -6.22 -8.59
CA PHE A 24 -17.77 -5.18 -7.59
C PHE A 24 -16.64 -5.52 -6.59
N ASN A 25 -16.09 -6.74 -6.65
CA ASN A 25 -15.16 -7.27 -5.64
C ASN A 25 -13.67 -6.99 -5.89
N ASN A 26 -13.33 -6.20 -6.92
CA ASN A 26 -11.95 -5.94 -7.33
C ASN A 26 -11.61 -4.43 -7.27
N PRO A 27 -11.43 -3.84 -6.07
CA PRO A 27 -11.14 -2.41 -5.90
C PRO A 27 -9.81 -1.96 -6.54
N GLU A 28 -8.97 -2.90 -6.95
CA GLU A 28 -7.66 -2.71 -7.58
C GLU A 28 -7.76 -1.93 -8.91
N PHE A 29 -8.89 -2.00 -9.63
CA PHE A 29 -9.09 -1.23 -10.86
C PHE A 29 -9.10 0.30 -10.65
N ARG A 30 -9.16 0.76 -9.39
CA ARG A 30 -9.13 2.19 -9.04
C ARG A 30 -7.71 2.74 -8.82
N PHE A 31 -6.66 1.92 -8.92
CA PHE A 31 -5.26 2.38 -8.82
C PHE A 31 -4.91 3.48 -9.83
N ASN A 32 -5.65 3.57 -10.95
CA ASN A 32 -5.55 4.63 -11.95
C ASN A 32 -5.62 6.06 -11.34
N ARG A 33 -6.31 6.24 -10.21
CA ARG A 33 -6.46 7.57 -9.57
C ARG A 33 -5.17 8.08 -8.93
N LEU A 34 -4.20 7.22 -8.67
CA LEU A 34 -2.93 7.59 -8.03
C LEU A 34 -1.97 8.31 -8.98
N CYS A 35 -2.23 8.27 -10.29
CA CYS A 35 -1.47 9.08 -11.26
C CYS A 35 -1.55 10.59 -10.95
N LYS A 36 -2.50 11.04 -10.12
CA LYS A 36 -2.59 12.43 -9.62
C LYS A 36 -1.60 12.77 -8.49
N ILE A 37 -0.78 11.83 -8.01
CA ILE A 37 0.17 12.07 -6.90
C ILE A 37 1.18 13.19 -7.20
N GLN A 38 1.43 13.47 -8.47
CA GLN A 38 2.28 14.59 -8.92
C GLN A 38 1.80 15.95 -8.37
N ARG A 39 0.48 16.16 -8.29
CA ARG A 39 -0.09 17.40 -7.73
C ARG A 39 0.12 17.50 -6.22
N LEU A 40 0.19 16.35 -5.53
CA LEU A 40 0.47 16.28 -4.10
C LEU A 40 1.92 16.70 -3.82
N PHE A 41 2.88 16.21 -4.61
CA PHE A 41 4.27 16.62 -4.49
C PHE A 41 4.47 18.12 -4.74
N GLU A 42 3.84 18.67 -5.78
CA GLU A 42 3.86 20.11 -6.05
C GLU A 42 3.26 20.93 -4.89
N PHE A 43 2.21 20.42 -4.25
CA PHE A 43 1.64 21.03 -3.04
C PHE A 43 2.62 20.99 -1.86
N PHE A 44 3.33 19.89 -1.65
CA PHE A 44 4.32 19.78 -0.57
C PHE A 44 5.50 20.75 -0.78
N GLU A 45 6.06 20.86 -1.99
CA GLU A 45 7.14 21.80 -2.28
C GLU A 45 6.72 23.26 -2.06
N ARG A 46 5.52 23.63 -2.51
CA ARG A 46 4.99 24.99 -2.31
C ARG A 46 4.71 25.28 -0.84
N THR A 47 4.23 24.29 -0.08
CA THR A 47 3.95 24.45 1.35
C THR A 47 5.24 24.57 2.16
N GLU A 48 6.30 23.87 1.77
CA GLU A 48 7.62 23.96 2.40
C GLU A 48 8.19 25.38 2.33
N THR A 49 8.12 26.01 1.15
CA THR A 49 8.66 27.37 0.92
C THR A 49 7.88 28.49 1.63
N ARG A 50 6.62 28.24 2.00
CA ARG A 50 5.73 29.23 2.65
C ARG A 50 5.63 29.09 4.16
N THR A 51 6.14 28.00 4.72
CA THR A 51 6.04 27.72 6.16
C THR A 51 7.15 28.42 6.93
N SER A 52 6.81 29.03 8.08
CA SER A 52 7.78 29.72 8.96
C SER A 52 8.77 28.77 9.65
N PHE A 53 8.46 27.47 9.70
CA PHE A 53 9.27 26.41 10.31
C PHE A 53 9.58 25.28 9.30
N PRO A 54 10.48 25.50 8.33
CA PRO A 54 10.71 24.56 7.22
C PRO A 54 11.21 23.18 7.69
N ASN A 55 12.04 23.14 8.74
CA ASN A 55 12.58 21.87 9.26
C ASN A 55 11.49 20.95 9.84
N MET A 56 10.49 21.52 10.53
CA MET A 56 9.38 20.72 11.08
C MET A 56 8.50 20.15 9.96
N PHE A 57 8.24 20.95 8.92
CA PHE A 57 7.47 20.50 7.76
C PHE A 57 8.20 19.40 6.97
N ARG A 58 9.52 19.51 6.81
CA ARG A 58 10.36 18.46 6.21
C ARG A 58 10.23 17.12 6.94
N ILE A 59 10.32 17.13 8.27
CA ILE A 59 10.18 15.91 9.08
C ILE A 59 8.76 15.34 8.92
N SER A 60 7.73 16.19 8.96
CA SER A 60 6.34 15.75 8.76
C SER A 60 6.12 15.08 7.40
N ASN A 61 6.68 15.62 6.31
CA ASN A 61 6.57 15.01 4.98
C ASN A 61 7.31 13.68 4.92
N LEU A 62 8.50 13.58 5.52
CA LEU A 62 9.24 12.32 5.59
C LEU A 62 8.43 11.25 6.32
N VAL A 63 7.84 11.58 7.48
CA VAL A 63 6.98 10.66 8.23
C VAL A 63 5.76 10.24 7.40
N LEU A 64 5.11 11.17 6.70
CA LEU A 64 3.98 10.87 5.82
C LEU A 64 4.38 9.90 4.68
N TYR A 65 5.55 10.10 4.07
CA TYR A 65 6.06 9.21 3.04
C TYR A 65 6.31 7.80 3.58
N ILE A 66 6.96 7.68 4.74
CA ILE A 66 7.21 6.39 5.39
C ILE A 66 5.88 5.68 5.71
N LEU A 67 4.91 6.37 6.34
CA LEU A 67 3.60 5.80 6.66
C LEU A 67 2.84 5.34 5.40
N THR A 68 2.96 6.09 4.31
CA THR A 68 2.35 5.72 3.02
C THR A 68 3.00 4.45 2.49
N ILE A 69 4.33 4.35 2.47
CA ILE A 69 5.04 3.15 2.00
C ILE A 69 4.63 1.91 2.82
N ILE A 70 4.58 2.03 4.15
CA ILE A 70 4.14 0.94 5.05
C ILE A 70 2.68 0.56 4.76
N HIS A 71 1.77 1.52 4.59
CA HIS A 71 0.38 1.22 4.24
C HIS A 71 0.27 0.42 2.93
N TRP A 72 1.01 0.85 1.91
CA TRP A 72 1.04 0.19 0.61
C TRP A 72 1.58 -1.23 0.68
N ASN A 73 2.70 -1.42 1.38
CA ASN A 73 3.29 -2.74 1.59
C ASN A 73 2.35 -3.66 2.39
N ALA A 74 1.69 -3.15 3.43
CA ALA A 74 0.66 -3.90 4.18
C ALA A 74 -0.51 -4.34 3.29
N CYS A 75 -0.98 -3.47 2.40
CA CYS A 75 -2.03 -3.80 1.44
C CYS A 75 -1.58 -4.85 0.43
N LEU A 76 -0.34 -4.78 -0.07
CA LEU A 76 0.24 -5.78 -0.97
C LEU A 76 0.38 -7.15 -0.27
N PHE A 77 0.91 -7.18 0.95
CA PHE A 77 1.00 -8.39 1.77
C PHE A 77 -0.38 -9.05 1.94
N PHE A 78 -1.41 -8.27 2.23
CA PHE A 78 -2.77 -8.78 2.38
C PHE A 78 -3.36 -9.27 1.04
N ALA A 79 -3.08 -8.59 -0.08
CA ALA A 79 -3.52 -8.99 -1.41
C ALA A 79 -2.85 -10.30 -1.86
N ILE A 80 -1.54 -10.45 -1.61
CA ILE A 80 -0.78 -11.68 -1.86
C ILE A 80 -1.36 -12.82 -1.01
N SER A 81 -1.56 -12.60 0.29
CA SER A 81 -2.22 -13.58 1.18
C SER A 81 -3.60 -14.01 0.68
N LYS A 82 -4.40 -13.07 0.13
CA LYS A 82 -5.71 -13.37 -0.47
C LYS A 82 -5.59 -14.20 -1.75
N SER A 83 -4.61 -13.90 -2.61
CA SER A 83 -4.41 -14.62 -3.89
C SER A 83 -3.99 -16.08 -3.68
N ILE A 84 -3.24 -16.32 -2.61
CA ILE A 84 -2.79 -17.63 -2.19
C ILE A 84 -3.93 -18.42 -1.53
N GLY A 85 -4.68 -17.76 -0.64
CA GLY A 85 -5.56 -18.40 0.33
C GLY A 85 -5.15 -18.08 1.77
N PHE A 86 -6.11 -17.68 2.59
CA PHE A 86 -5.82 -17.35 3.99
C PHE A 86 -5.53 -18.61 4.82
N GLY A 87 -4.46 -18.56 5.62
CA GLY A 87 -4.07 -19.64 6.53
C GLY A 87 -3.57 -20.92 5.84
N THR A 88 -3.11 -20.85 4.59
CA THR A 88 -2.49 -22.00 3.91
C THR A 88 -1.10 -22.32 4.48
N ASP A 89 -0.36 -21.27 4.87
CA ASP A 89 1.02 -21.34 5.32
C ASP A 89 1.23 -20.47 6.57
N THR A 90 2.40 -20.59 7.21
CA THR A 90 2.77 -19.82 8.41
C THR A 90 3.02 -18.34 8.14
N TRP A 91 3.35 -17.98 6.89
CA TRP A 91 3.67 -16.61 6.48
C TRP A 91 2.42 -15.77 6.16
N VAL A 92 1.41 -16.38 5.54
CA VAL A 92 0.20 -15.68 5.10
C VAL A 92 -0.70 -15.27 6.25
N TYR A 93 -1.60 -14.32 5.99
CA TYR A 93 -2.60 -13.92 6.96
C TYR A 93 -3.41 -15.13 7.50
N PRO A 94 -3.63 -15.24 8.83
CA PRO A 94 -4.33 -16.36 9.45
C PRO A 94 -5.74 -16.59 8.88
N ASN A 95 -6.26 -17.80 9.07
CA ASN A 95 -7.56 -18.18 8.51
C ASN A 95 -8.68 -17.25 9.01
N VAL A 96 -9.28 -16.53 8.07
CA VAL A 96 -10.37 -15.55 8.27
C VAL A 96 -11.66 -16.21 8.78
N SER A 97 -11.80 -17.53 8.65
CA SER A 97 -12.95 -18.31 9.13
C SER A 97 -13.08 -18.27 10.65
N HIS A 98 -11.97 -18.04 11.37
CA HIS A 98 -12.02 -17.81 12.81
C HIS A 98 -12.56 -16.40 13.10
N PRO A 99 -13.58 -16.26 13.97
CA PRO A 99 -14.28 -14.99 14.20
C PRO A 99 -13.38 -13.85 14.68
N GLU A 100 -12.23 -14.16 15.31
CA GLU A 100 -11.25 -13.16 15.74
C GLU A 100 -10.45 -12.55 14.57
N TYR A 101 -10.14 -13.34 13.55
CA TYR A 101 -9.38 -12.91 12.35
C TYR A 101 -10.31 -12.42 11.21
N GLY A 102 -11.63 -12.49 11.41
CA GLY A 102 -12.63 -12.01 10.48
C GLY A 102 -12.72 -10.48 10.35
N ARG A 103 -12.43 -9.76 11.44
CA ARG A 103 -12.67 -8.31 11.56
C ARG A 103 -11.74 -7.49 10.65
N LEU A 104 -12.29 -6.50 9.93
CA LEU A 104 -11.53 -5.60 9.05
C LEU A 104 -10.39 -4.88 9.78
N ALA A 105 -10.66 -4.33 10.97
CA ALA A 105 -9.65 -3.67 11.77
C ALA A 105 -8.49 -4.61 12.15
N ARG A 106 -8.80 -5.87 12.49
CA ARG A 106 -7.77 -6.87 12.84
C ARG A 106 -6.91 -7.24 11.64
N LYS A 107 -7.53 -7.41 10.46
CA LYS A 107 -6.81 -7.64 9.19
C LYS A 107 -5.83 -6.50 8.91
N TYR A 108 -6.33 -5.28 8.94
CA TYR A 108 -5.52 -4.10 8.66
C TYR A 108 -4.38 -3.89 9.66
N ILE A 109 -4.67 -3.94 10.96
CA ILE A 109 -3.65 -3.74 12.02
C ILE A 109 -2.56 -4.80 11.94
N TYR A 110 -2.93 -6.06 11.70
CA TYR A 110 -1.95 -7.15 11.58
C TYR A 110 -1.06 -6.97 10.34
N SER A 111 -1.63 -6.67 9.17
CA SER A 111 -0.85 -6.43 7.96
C SER A 111 0.05 -5.20 8.10
N LEU A 112 -0.42 -4.14 8.75
CA LEU A 112 0.37 -2.95 9.03
C LEU A 112 1.52 -3.24 10.01
N TYR A 113 1.26 -4.05 11.04
CA TYR A 113 2.27 -4.52 11.99
C TYR A 113 3.35 -5.34 11.29
N TRP A 114 2.96 -6.33 10.48
CA TRP A 114 3.88 -7.13 9.68
C TRP A 114 4.74 -6.25 8.78
N SER A 115 4.10 -5.35 8.01
CA SER A 115 4.79 -4.43 7.10
C SER A 115 5.77 -3.51 7.83
N THR A 116 5.38 -2.99 8.99
CA THR A 116 6.24 -2.14 9.81
C THR A 116 7.48 -2.91 10.25
N LEU A 117 7.34 -4.14 10.77
CA LEU A 117 8.46 -4.96 11.20
C LEU A 117 9.43 -5.30 10.05
N THR A 118 8.89 -5.61 8.87
CA THR A 118 9.68 -5.92 7.67
C THR A 118 10.46 -4.68 7.21
N LEU A 119 9.77 -3.55 6.98
CA LEU A 119 10.37 -2.33 6.43
C LEU A 119 11.29 -1.59 7.41
N THR A 120 11.09 -1.78 8.72
CA THR A 120 12.01 -1.27 9.74
C THR A 120 13.13 -2.26 10.08
N THR A 121 13.23 -3.37 9.33
CA THR A 121 14.29 -4.38 9.45
C THR A 121 14.38 -5.05 10.84
N ILE A 122 13.29 -5.04 11.61
CA ILE A 122 13.22 -5.72 12.91
C ILE A 122 13.14 -7.25 12.69
N GLY A 123 12.43 -7.70 11.65
CA GLY A 123 12.54 -9.07 11.14
C GLY A 123 11.90 -10.18 11.99
N GLU A 124 11.14 -9.85 13.04
CA GLU A 124 10.39 -10.79 13.90
C GLU A 124 9.11 -11.34 13.22
N THR A 125 9.19 -11.63 11.92
CA THR A 125 8.08 -12.13 11.11
C THR A 125 8.31 -13.58 10.70
N PRO A 126 7.25 -14.40 10.52
CA PRO A 126 7.40 -15.77 10.05
C PRO A 126 8.18 -15.83 8.73
N ALA A 127 8.98 -16.88 8.54
CA ALA A 127 9.76 -17.07 7.32
C ALA A 127 8.85 -17.40 6.12
N PRO A 128 9.15 -16.88 4.92
CA PRO A 128 8.45 -17.27 3.70
C PRO A 128 8.65 -18.76 3.39
N VAL A 129 7.64 -19.38 2.80
CA VAL A 129 7.59 -20.82 2.48
C VAL A 129 7.63 -21.03 0.96
N ARG A 130 7.06 -20.12 0.17
CA ARG A 130 6.92 -20.28 -1.29
C ARG A 130 7.69 -19.24 -2.08
N ASP A 131 8.06 -19.60 -3.31
CA ASP A 131 8.91 -18.76 -4.19
C ASP A 131 8.36 -17.34 -4.36
N VAL A 132 7.04 -17.18 -4.51
CA VAL A 132 6.39 -15.86 -4.60
C VAL A 132 6.57 -15.02 -3.33
N GLU A 133 6.54 -15.65 -2.16
CA GLU A 133 6.74 -14.98 -0.87
C GLU A 133 8.20 -14.57 -0.71
N PHE A 134 9.15 -15.43 -1.13
CA PHE A 134 10.57 -15.10 -1.16
C PHE A 134 10.85 -13.90 -2.06
N LEU A 135 10.31 -13.87 -3.28
CA LEU A 135 10.48 -12.73 -4.18
C LEU A 135 9.92 -11.44 -3.59
N PHE A 136 8.77 -11.51 -2.92
CA PHE A 136 8.17 -10.36 -2.26
C PHE A 136 9.03 -9.85 -1.09
N VAL A 137 9.47 -10.74 -0.20
CA VAL A 137 10.32 -10.38 0.94
C VAL A 137 11.68 -9.84 0.48
N ILE A 138 12.30 -10.43 -0.55
CA ILE A 138 13.55 -9.90 -1.14
C ILE A 138 13.33 -8.49 -1.71
N GLY A 139 12.19 -8.27 -2.39
CA GLY A 139 11.84 -6.95 -2.91
C GLY A 139 11.63 -5.90 -1.82
N ASP A 140 11.09 -6.29 -0.66
CA ASP A 140 10.86 -5.39 0.48
C ASP A 140 12.15 -4.95 1.19
N PHE A 141 13.24 -5.73 1.08
CA PHE A 141 14.54 -5.42 1.69
C PHE A 141 15.50 -4.67 0.74
N LEU A 142 15.12 -4.44 -0.52
CA LEU A 142 15.94 -3.76 -1.53
C LEU A 142 15.72 -2.25 -1.53
#